data_AF-A0AA88DI11-F1
#
_entry.id   AF-A0AA88DI11-F1
#
_cell.length_a   1.000
_cell.length_b   1.000
_cell.length_c   1.000
_cell.angle_alpha   90.00
_cell.angle_beta   90.00
_cell.angle_gamma   90.00
#
_symmetry.space_group_name_H-M   'P 1'
#
loop_
_entity.id
_entity.type
_entity.pdbx_description
1 polymer ?
#
loop_
_entity_poly.entity_id
_entity_poly.type
_entity_poly.pdbx_seq_one_letter_code
_entity_poly.pdbx_strand_id
1 'polypeptide(L)'
;MANFSTGDRKRKPKGDRRSTEISLVIRQTMEACIMTHLMPRSQIDIFVQVLQADGGTRSACINAASLALADAGIPMRDLVTSCSSGYLNSTPLLDLNYVEDSAGGPDVTVGFLPKLDKVTLLQMDAKLPLDIFENVMQLAIEGCKAIAKELREWFYMTDSVGEHKAVGISERGISLWKFVQLGRVVVIPDYSGHNSDSHLWKIH
;
A
#
# COMPACT_ATOMS: atom_id res chain seq x y z
N MET A 1 4.35 -11.69 0.16
CA MET A 1 5.41 -11.79 1.20
C MET A 1 6.36 -12.94 0.88
N ALA A 2 7.68 -12.75 0.95
CA ALA A 2 8.66 -13.79 0.69
C ALA A 2 8.85 -14.69 1.92
N ASN A 3 9.29 -15.94 1.73
CA ASN A 3 9.56 -16.84 2.87
C ASN A 3 10.69 -16.33 3.77
N PHE A 4 11.56 -15.48 3.22
CA PHE A 4 12.72 -14.88 3.90
C PHE A 4 12.48 -13.42 4.31
N SER A 5 11.26 -12.88 4.16
CA SER A 5 11.02 -11.45 4.40
C SER A 5 11.03 -11.05 5.87
N THR A 6 10.86 -12.01 6.77
CA THR A 6 10.90 -11.81 8.23
C THR A 6 12.14 -12.48 8.82
N GLY A 7 12.53 -12.07 10.03
CA GLY A 7 13.69 -12.65 10.73
C GLY A 7 13.61 -14.18 10.84
N ASP A 8 12.42 -14.71 11.13
CA ASP A 8 12.14 -16.14 11.02
C ASP A 8 11.60 -16.51 9.64
N ARG A 9 12.14 -17.60 9.08
CA ARG A 9 11.68 -18.14 7.80
C ARG A 9 10.26 -18.70 7.94
N LYS A 10 9.29 -18.04 7.32
CA LYS A 10 7.91 -18.53 7.25
C LYS A 10 7.75 -19.54 6.12
N ARG A 11 7.15 -20.69 6.42
CA ARG A 11 6.56 -21.56 5.39
C ARG A 11 5.15 -21.03 5.12
N LYS A 12 4.82 -20.69 3.88
CA LYS A 12 3.45 -20.30 3.52
C LYS A 12 2.55 -21.54 3.44
N PRO A 13 1.63 -21.77 4.38
CA PRO A 13 0.49 -22.62 4.10
C PRO A 13 -0.37 -21.97 3.01
N LYS A 14 -1.11 -22.78 2.25
CA LYS A 14 -2.08 -22.28 1.28
C LYS A 14 -3.18 -21.53 2.05
N GLY A 15 -3.30 -20.22 1.85
CA GLY A 15 -4.30 -19.38 2.52
C GLY A 15 -3.86 -18.71 3.83
N ASP A 16 -2.68 -18.08 3.85
CA ASP A 16 -2.25 -17.27 5.00
C ASP A 16 -3.20 -16.08 5.23
N ARG A 17 -3.86 -16.06 6.39
CA ARG A 17 -4.89 -15.06 6.75
C ARG A 17 -4.37 -13.64 6.67
N ARG A 18 -3.13 -13.40 7.11
CA ARG A 18 -2.52 -12.06 7.07
C ARG A 18 -2.33 -11.59 5.63
N SER A 19 -1.90 -12.48 4.74
CA SER A 19 -1.75 -12.15 3.33
C SER A 19 -3.09 -11.86 2.64
N THR A 20 -4.15 -12.58 2.99
CA THR A 20 -5.49 -12.34 2.44
C THR A 20 -6.08 -11.03 2.95
N GLU A 21 -5.83 -10.67 4.21
CA GLU A 21 -6.26 -9.39 4.79
C GLU A 21 -5.58 -8.21 4.07
N ILE A 22 -4.24 -8.24 3.94
CA ILE A 22 -3.49 -7.21 3.23
C ILE A 22 -4.00 -7.06 1.78
N SER A 23 -4.30 -8.18 1.11
CA SER A 23 -4.83 -8.16 -0.25
C SER A 23 -6.20 -7.49 -0.33
N LEU A 24 -7.08 -7.77 0.64
CA LEU A 24 -8.41 -7.14 0.72
C LEU A 24 -8.28 -5.63 0.97
N VAL A 25 -7.37 -5.24 1.85
CA VAL A 25 -7.10 -3.84 2.20
C VAL A 25 -6.60 -3.05 0.99
N ILE A 26 -5.63 -3.60 0.25
CA ILE A 26 -5.12 -2.98 -0.98
C ILE A 26 -6.26 -2.85 -2.00
N ARG A 27 -7.05 -3.90 -2.19
CA ARG A 27 -8.19 -3.89 -3.12
C ARG A 27 -9.18 -2.79 -2.78
N GLN A 28 -9.67 -2.72 -1.54
CA GLN A 28 -10.64 -1.71 -1.10
C GLN A 28 -10.11 -0.29 -1.28
N THR A 29 -8.84 -0.09 -0.93
CA THR A 29 -8.15 1.20 -1.05
C THR A 29 -8.04 1.64 -2.52
N MET A 30 -7.64 0.74 -3.40
CA MET A 30 -7.46 1.05 -4.83
C MET A 30 -8.78 1.19 -5.59
N GLU A 31 -9.80 0.42 -5.22
CA GLU A 31 -11.14 0.51 -5.84
C GLU A 31 -11.78 1.88 -5.61
N ALA A 32 -11.54 2.52 -4.47
CA ALA A 32 -11.99 3.88 -4.20
C ALA A 32 -11.29 4.94 -5.09
N CYS A 33 -10.07 4.66 -5.54
CA CYS A 33 -9.23 5.60 -6.29
C CYS A 33 -9.32 5.43 -7.81
N ILE A 34 -9.36 4.19 -8.30
CA ILE A 34 -9.36 3.86 -9.73
C ILE A 34 -10.67 4.29 -10.38
N MET A 35 -10.57 4.89 -11.57
CA MET A 35 -11.73 5.27 -12.38
C MET A 35 -12.26 4.09 -13.20
N THR A 36 -12.91 3.13 -12.53
CA THR A 36 -13.44 1.90 -13.18
C THR A 36 -14.43 2.16 -14.31
N HIS A 37 -15.13 3.30 -14.30
CA HIS A 37 -16.06 3.73 -15.35
C HIS A 37 -15.39 3.94 -16.73
N LEU A 38 -14.09 4.21 -16.76
CA LEU A 38 -13.33 4.38 -18.01
C LEU A 38 -12.89 3.05 -18.63
N MET A 39 -12.95 1.95 -17.87
CA MET A 39 -12.45 0.64 -18.28
C MET A 39 -13.54 -0.43 -18.09
N PRO A 40 -14.65 -0.38 -18.84
CA PRO A 40 -15.67 -1.42 -18.78
C PRO A 40 -15.10 -2.77 -19.23
N ARG A 41 -15.47 -3.86 -18.54
CA ARG A 41 -15.05 -5.25 -18.87
C ARG A 41 -13.52 -5.43 -18.92
N SER A 42 -12.80 -4.72 -18.05
CA SER A 42 -11.36 -4.88 -17.91
C SER A 42 -11.05 -5.42 -16.52
N GLN A 43 -10.07 -6.33 -16.45
CA GLN A 43 -9.55 -6.82 -15.18
C GLN A 43 -8.19 -6.17 -14.91
N ILE A 44 -8.03 -5.61 -13.71
CA ILE A 44 -6.77 -5.03 -13.24
C ILE A 44 -6.26 -5.92 -12.11
N ASP A 45 -5.19 -6.64 -12.38
CA ASP A 45 -4.53 -7.49 -11.40
C ASP A 45 -3.30 -6.78 -10.83
N ILE A 46 -3.27 -6.62 -9.52
CA ILE A 46 -2.18 -5.97 -8.78
C ILE A 46 -1.45 -7.04 -7.98
N PHE A 47 -0.20 -7.31 -8.35
CA PHE A 47 0.66 -8.24 -7.62
C PHE A 47 1.64 -7.47 -6.75
N VAL A 48 1.63 -7.72 -5.44
CA VAL A 48 2.57 -7.11 -4.49
C VAL A 48 3.37 -8.17 -3.76
N GLN A 49 4.69 -8.07 -3.84
CA GLN A 49 5.60 -9.00 -3.19
C GLN A 49 6.50 -8.28 -2.19
N VAL A 50 6.23 -8.50 -0.90
CA VAL A 50 7.07 -8.01 0.19
C VAL A 50 8.36 -8.83 0.27
N LEU A 51 9.50 -8.20 0.04
CA LEU A 51 10.83 -8.83 0.10
C LEU A 51 11.44 -8.78 1.49
N GLN A 52 11.25 -7.66 2.19
CA GLN A 52 11.67 -7.46 3.57
C GLN A 52 10.50 -6.82 4.32
N ALA A 53 10.26 -7.25 5.56
CA ALA A 53 9.17 -6.76 6.39
C ALA A 53 9.74 -6.27 7.72
N ASP A 54 9.57 -4.97 8.00
CA ASP A 54 10.10 -4.30 9.19
C ASP A 54 9.07 -3.29 9.75
N GLY A 55 7.86 -3.76 10.07
CA GLY A 55 6.74 -2.88 10.40
C GLY A 55 6.06 -2.29 9.15
N GLY A 56 4.91 -1.62 9.34
CA GLY A 56 4.25 -0.83 8.29
C GLY A 56 3.87 -1.54 6.97
N THR A 57 3.89 -2.89 6.93
CA THR A 57 3.84 -3.63 5.65
C THR A 57 2.58 -3.35 4.81
N ARG A 58 1.44 -3.08 5.47
CA ARG A 58 0.18 -2.69 4.80
C ARG A 58 0.35 -1.37 4.04
N SER A 59 0.85 -0.34 4.73
CA SER A 59 1.06 0.99 4.18
C SER A 59 2.07 1.00 3.05
N ALA A 60 3.19 0.29 3.21
CA ALA A 60 4.19 0.14 2.16
C ALA A 60 3.61 -0.50 0.89
N CYS A 61 2.78 -1.53 1.04
CA CYS A 61 2.13 -2.20 -0.10
C CYS A 61 1.13 -1.29 -0.83
N ILE A 62 0.36 -0.47 -0.10
CA ILE A 62 -0.58 0.49 -0.70
C ILE A 62 0.19 1.55 -1.51
N ASN A 63 1.25 2.13 -0.93
CA ASN A 63 2.06 3.13 -1.61
C ASN A 63 2.70 2.57 -2.89
N ALA A 64 3.26 1.37 -2.80
CA ALA A 64 3.84 0.66 -3.94
C ALA A 64 2.81 0.38 -5.04
N ALA A 65 1.62 -0.09 -4.67
CA ALA A 65 0.57 -0.35 -5.63
C ALA A 65 0.06 0.95 -6.29
N SER A 66 -0.03 2.06 -5.55
CA SER A 66 -0.42 3.36 -6.13
C SER A 66 0.59 3.83 -7.18
N LEU A 67 1.89 3.67 -6.92
CA LEU A 67 2.93 4.02 -7.89
C LEU A 67 2.89 3.10 -9.11
N ALA A 68 2.73 1.80 -8.91
CA ALA A 68 2.67 0.84 -10.01
C ALA A 68 1.46 1.09 -10.94
N LEU A 69 0.32 1.49 -10.38
CA LEU A 69 -0.86 1.89 -11.17
C LEU A 69 -0.63 3.19 -11.94
N ALA A 70 0.09 4.16 -11.34
CA ALA A 70 0.44 5.41 -11.98
C ALA A 70 1.43 5.20 -13.14
N ASP A 71 2.46 4.38 -12.93
CA ASP A 71 3.44 3.98 -13.96
C ASP A 71 2.78 3.21 -15.11
N ALA A 72 1.79 2.36 -14.80
CA ALA A 72 0.98 1.67 -15.81
C ALA A 72 0.03 2.59 -16.61
N GLY A 73 -0.06 3.88 -16.25
CA GLY A 73 -0.94 4.85 -16.92
C GLY A 73 -2.42 4.61 -16.67
N ILE A 74 -2.78 3.93 -15.58
CA ILE A 74 -4.18 3.65 -15.25
C ILE A 74 -4.84 4.94 -14.73
N PRO A 75 -6.03 5.33 -15.25
CA PRO A 75 -6.68 6.54 -14.81
C PRO A 75 -7.16 6.41 -13.36
N MET A 76 -6.55 7.22 -12.49
CA MET A 76 -6.86 7.31 -11.06
C MET A 76 -7.28 8.74 -10.70
N ARG A 77 -8.14 8.87 -9.69
CA ARG A 77 -8.56 10.19 -9.20
C ARG A 77 -7.41 10.95 -8.54
N ASP A 78 -6.53 10.23 -7.86
CA ASP A 78 -5.38 10.77 -7.12
C ASP A 78 -4.35 9.65 -6.87
N LEU A 79 -3.19 10.01 -6.35
CA LEU A 79 -2.22 9.04 -5.82
C LEU A 79 -2.59 8.71 -4.39
N VAL A 80 -2.88 7.43 -4.10
CA VAL A 80 -3.17 7.01 -2.74
C VAL A 80 -1.87 6.90 -1.96
N THR A 81 -1.88 7.45 -0.76
CA THR A 81 -0.78 7.31 0.21
C THR A 81 -1.31 6.69 1.49
N SER A 82 -0.47 5.90 2.14
CA SER A 82 -0.78 5.28 3.42
C SER A 82 0.40 5.38 4.36
N CYS A 83 0.08 5.57 5.63
CA CYS A 83 1.01 5.58 6.73
C CYS A 83 0.32 4.94 7.95
N SER A 84 1.10 4.25 8.77
CA SER A 84 0.70 3.75 10.08
C SER A 84 1.19 4.68 11.16
N SER A 85 0.39 4.90 12.20
CA SER A 85 0.80 5.57 13.42
C SER A 85 0.38 4.73 14.62
N GLY A 86 1.11 4.85 15.72
CA GLY A 86 0.76 4.15 16.94
C GLY A 86 0.98 4.98 18.17
N TYR A 87 0.74 4.35 19.31
CA TYR A 87 0.93 4.99 20.61
C TYR A 87 1.74 4.07 21.51
N LEU A 88 2.93 4.54 21.92
CA LEU A 88 3.83 3.80 22.79
C LEU A 88 4.39 4.73 23.87
N ASN A 89 4.48 4.25 25.11
CA ASN A 89 5.06 5.00 26.25
C ASN A 89 4.53 6.44 26.40
N SER A 90 3.22 6.61 26.25
CA SER A 90 2.53 7.90 26.31
C SER A 90 2.85 8.88 25.18
N THR A 91 3.50 8.43 24.11
CA THR A 91 3.86 9.25 22.94
C THR A 91 3.27 8.69 21.65
N PRO A 92 2.66 9.52 20.78
CA PRO A 92 2.25 9.08 19.46
C PRO A 92 3.48 8.97 18.55
N LEU A 93 3.60 7.85 17.86
CA LEU A 93 4.69 7.55 16.93
C LEU A 93 4.13 7.46 15.51
N LEU A 94 4.88 7.99 14.56
CA LEU A 94 4.60 7.86 13.13
C LEU A 94 5.50 6.77 12.56
N ASP A 95 4.92 5.90 11.72
CA ASP A 95 5.60 4.80 11.03
C ASP A 95 6.28 3.80 11.97
N LEU A 96 5.45 2.98 12.65
CA LEU A 96 5.93 1.98 13.61
C LEU A 96 6.84 0.94 12.95
N ASN A 97 8.00 0.71 13.55
CA ASN A 97 8.89 -0.39 13.17
C ASN A 97 8.42 -1.74 13.72
N TYR A 98 9.08 -2.84 13.33
CA TYR A 98 8.69 -4.18 13.78
C TYR A 98 8.75 -4.36 15.31
N VAL A 99 9.70 -3.72 15.99
CA VAL A 99 9.87 -3.83 17.45
C VAL A 99 8.71 -3.13 18.17
N GLU A 100 8.31 -1.97 17.69
CA GLU A 100 7.20 -1.17 18.21
C GLU A 100 5.85 -1.84 17.95
N ASP A 101 5.64 -2.37 16.74
CA ASP A 101 4.45 -3.16 16.38
C ASP A 101 4.36 -4.44 17.24
N SER A 102 5.50 -5.14 17.43
CA SER A 102 5.56 -6.34 18.27
C SER A 102 5.41 -6.07 19.76
N ALA A 103 5.54 -4.82 20.22
CA ALA A 103 5.30 -4.45 21.62
C ALA A 103 3.80 -4.50 21.98
N GLY A 104 2.91 -4.67 21.00
CA GLY A 104 1.46 -4.80 21.21
C GLY A 104 0.79 -3.47 21.53
N GLY A 105 1.41 -2.35 21.15
CA GLY A 105 0.79 -1.04 21.20
C GLY A 105 -0.35 -0.94 20.18
N PRO A 106 -1.26 0.04 20.36
CA PRO A 106 -2.28 0.35 19.35
C PRO A 106 -1.63 0.88 18.07
N ASP A 107 -2.02 0.27 16.94
CA ASP A 107 -1.62 0.64 15.57
C ASP A 107 -2.86 1.15 14.82
N VAL A 108 -2.71 2.27 14.14
CA VAL A 108 -3.70 2.89 13.29
C VAL A 108 -3.09 3.05 11.91
N THR A 109 -3.55 2.25 10.95
CA THR A 109 -3.18 2.38 9.54
C THR A 109 -4.23 3.22 8.81
N VAL A 110 -3.78 4.30 8.16
CA VAL A 110 -4.65 5.18 7.37
C VAL A 110 -4.24 5.15 5.90
N GLY A 111 -5.23 5.09 5.01
CA GLY A 111 -5.08 5.33 3.58
C GLY A 111 -5.75 6.64 3.21
N PHE A 112 -5.07 7.49 2.47
CA PHE A 112 -5.43 8.89 2.26
C PHE A 112 -5.21 9.33 0.81
N LEU A 113 -6.15 10.13 0.29
CA LEU A 113 -6.12 10.76 -1.02
C LEU A 113 -5.78 12.26 -0.84
N PRO A 114 -4.51 12.67 -1.05
CA PRO A 114 -4.04 14.02 -0.74
C PRO A 114 -4.72 15.16 -1.50
N LYS A 115 -5.17 14.93 -2.73
CA LYS A 115 -5.85 15.90 -3.59
C LYS A 115 -7.32 16.07 -3.21
N LEU A 116 -7.96 14.98 -2.75
CA LEU A 116 -9.38 14.97 -2.36
C LEU A 116 -9.58 15.18 -0.85
N ASP A 117 -8.48 15.25 -0.07
CA ASP A 117 -8.44 15.32 1.39
C ASP A 117 -9.36 14.25 2.02
N LYS A 118 -9.35 13.04 1.44
CA LYS A 118 -10.29 11.96 1.78
C LYS A 118 -9.57 10.73 2.28
N VAL A 119 -10.03 10.21 3.42
CA VAL A 119 -9.62 8.90 3.95
C VAL A 119 -10.31 7.79 3.15
N THR A 120 -9.53 6.86 2.63
CA THR A 120 -10.00 5.67 1.89
C THR A 120 -10.03 4.43 2.76
N LEU A 121 -9.07 4.32 3.67
CA LEU A 121 -8.91 3.18 4.56
C LEU A 121 -8.59 3.70 5.96
N LEU A 122 -9.24 3.10 6.95
CA LEU A 122 -8.85 3.22 8.35
C LEU A 122 -8.92 1.83 8.96
N GLN A 123 -7.78 1.36 9.44
CA GLN A 123 -7.70 0.13 10.23
C GLN A 123 -7.05 0.46 11.57
N MET A 124 -7.62 -0.05 12.64
CA MET A 124 -7.06 0.09 13.97
C MET A 124 -6.98 -1.28 14.62
N ASP A 125 -5.80 -1.63 15.10
CA ASP A 125 -5.54 -2.80 15.90
C ASP A 125 -5.29 -2.35 17.35
N ALA A 126 -5.93 -3.04 18.30
CA ALA A 126 -5.97 -2.74 19.74
C ALA A 126 -6.89 -1.58 20.19
N LYS A 127 -7.05 -1.46 21.51
CA LYS A 127 -7.95 -0.51 22.17
C LYS A 127 -7.20 0.78 22.46
N LEU A 128 -7.81 1.91 22.08
CA LEU A 128 -7.23 3.23 22.31
C LEU A 128 -8.37 4.20 22.70
N PRO A 129 -8.20 5.06 23.72
CA PRO A 129 -9.22 6.02 24.12
C PRO A 129 -9.37 7.13 23.07
N LEU A 130 -10.62 7.56 22.84
CA LEU A 130 -10.98 8.48 21.75
C LEU A 130 -10.15 9.78 21.74
N ASP A 131 -9.81 10.32 22.90
CA ASP A 131 -9.02 11.57 23.01
C ASP A 131 -7.60 11.42 22.43
N ILE A 132 -7.01 10.23 22.54
CA ILE A 132 -5.69 9.92 21.97
C ILE A 132 -5.84 9.57 20.49
N PHE A 133 -6.98 8.99 20.10
CA PHE A 133 -7.21 8.48 18.75
C PHE A 133 -7.17 9.61 17.73
N GLU A 134 -7.80 10.74 18.04
CA GLU A 134 -7.80 11.92 17.17
C GLU A 134 -6.37 12.41 16.89
N ASN A 135 -5.53 12.48 17.92
CA ASN A 135 -4.13 12.88 17.80
C ASN A 135 -3.31 11.88 16.93
N VAL A 136 -3.49 10.58 17.16
CA VAL A 136 -2.78 9.52 16.43
C VAL A 136 -3.23 9.48 14.97
N MET A 137 -4.52 9.65 14.71
CA MET A 137 -5.09 9.70 13.36
C MET A 137 -4.59 10.94 12.60
N GLN A 138 -4.57 12.10 13.24
CA GLN A 138 -4.08 13.32 12.64
C GLN A 138 -2.59 13.20 12.27
N LEU A 139 -1.78 12.60 13.16
CA LEU A 139 -0.38 12.30 12.88
C LEU A 139 -0.20 11.38 11.66
N ALA A 140 -1.02 10.34 11.53
CA ALA A 140 -1.00 9.47 10.34
C ALA A 140 -1.36 10.23 9.05
N ILE A 141 -2.35 11.12 9.09
CA ILE A 141 -2.75 11.93 7.94
C ILE A 141 -1.62 12.88 7.54
N GLU A 142 -0.96 13.52 8.50
CA GLU A 142 0.21 14.37 8.25
C GLU A 142 1.35 13.57 7.62
N GLY A 143 1.61 12.35 8.10
CA GLY A 143 2.56 11.42 7.48
C GLY A 143 2.20 11.05 6.05
N CYS A 144 0.92 10.76 5.78
CA CYS A 144 0.44 10.51 4.42
C CYS A 144 0.68 11.71 3.49
N LYS A 145 0.43 12.93 3.97
CA LYS A 145 0.67 14.17 3.22
C LYS A 145 2.17 14.37 2.92
N ALA A 146 3.06 14.05 3.87
CA ALA A 146 4.50 14.10 3.66
C ALA A 146 4.96 13.08 2.61
N ILE A 147 4.52 11.83 2.72
CA ILE A 147 4.82 10.77 1.73
C ILE A 147 4.31 11.16 0.34
N ALA A 148 3.10 11.72 0.25
CA ALA A 148 2.53 12.16 -1.03
C ALA A 148 3.37 13.23 -1.73
N LYS A 149 3.97 14.13 -0.96
CA LYS A 149 4.86 15.15 -1.50
C LYS A 149 6.11 14.51 -2.11
N GLU A 150 6.78 13.65 -1.36
CA GLU A 150 7.97 12.93 -1.81
C GLU A 150 7.70 12.05 -3.04
N LEU A 151 6.58 11.31 -3.03
CA LEU A 151 6.19 10.45 -4.16
C LEU A 151 5.89 11.26 -5.42
N ARG A 152 5.23 12.42 -5.30
CA ARG A 152 4.98 13.31 -6.44
C ARG A 152 6.26 13.91 -6.98
N GLU A 153 7.14 14.40 -6.11
CA GLU A 153 8.45 14.92 -6.50
C GLU A 153 9.26 13.87 -7.25
N TRP A 154 9.28 12.63 -6.73
CA TRP A 154 9.92 11.50 -7.40
C TRP A 154 9.31 11.23 -8.78
N PHE A 155 7.99 11.18 -8.89
CA PHE A 155 7.29 10.89 -10.14
C PHE A 155 7.56 11.95 -11.23
N TYR A 156 7.54 13.24 -10.88
CA TYR A 156 7.88 14.32 -11.81
C TYR A 156 9.35 14.28 -12.27
N MET A 157 10.26 13.83 -11.39
CA MET A 157 11.66 13.69 -11.74
C MET A 157 11.89 12.55 -12.75
N THR A 158 11.12 11.45 -12.66
CA THR A 158 11.16 10.37 -13.65
C THR A 158 10.62 10.80 -15.02
N ASP A 159 9.52 11.55 -15.07
CA ASP A 159 8.93 12.01 -16.35
C ASP A 159 9.83 13.01 -17.09
N SER A 160 10.52 13.89 -16.36
CA SER A 160 11.39 14.91 -16.95
C SER A 160 12.70 14.37 -17.54
N VAL A 161 13.14 13.18 -17.12
CA VAL A 161 14.40 12.57 -17.57
C VAL A 161 14.20 11.67 -18.80
N GLY A 162 12.96 11.32 -19.19
CA GLY A 162 12.65 10.59 -20.43
C GLY A 162 13.28 9.20 -20.56
N GLU A 163 13.99 8.74 -19.53
CA GLU A 163 14.58 7.42 -19.43
C GLU A 163 13.97 6.73 -18.21
N HIS A 164 13.52 5.48 -18.42
CA HIS A 164 13.42 4.46 -17.37
C HIS A 164 14.82 4.14 -16.81
N LYS A 165 15.56 5.17 -16.38
CA LYS A 165 16.78 4.98 -15.60
C LYS A 165 16.31 4.42 -14.27
N ALA A 166 16.75 3.20 -13.98
CA ALA A 166 16.91 2.74 -12.62
C ALA A 166 17.74 3.81 -11.88
N VAL A 167 17.05 4.79 -11.28
CA VAL A 167 17.69 5.90 -10.60
C VAL A 167 18.45 5.30 -9.42
N GLY A 168 19.78 5.37 -9.50
CA GLY A 168 20.67 5.03 -8.40
C GLY A 168 20.21 5.75 -7.15
N ILE A 169 19.71 4.95 -6.21
CA ILE A 169 19.05 5.43 -5.01
C ILE A 169 20.12 6.07 -4.11
N SER A 170 20.04 7.38 -3.90
CA SER A 170 20.86 8.07 -2.89
C SER A 170 20.55 7.51 -1.50
N GLU A 171 21.54 7.49 -0.61
CA GLU A 171 21.49 6.78 0.70
C GLU A 171 20.29 7.10 1.60
N ARG A 172 19.58 8.21 1.36
CA ARG A 172 18.33 8.57 2.07
C ARG A 172 17.06 7.94 1.49
N GLY A 173 17.05 7.61 0.21
CA GLY A 173 15.95 6.88 -0.45
C GLY A 173 16.10 5.36 -0.38
N ILE A 174 17.26 4.86 0.07
CA ILE A 174 17.59 3.42 0.10
C ILE A 174 16.66 2.65 1.05
N SER A 175 16.22 3.27 2.14
CA SER A 175 15.34 2.62 3.13
C SER A 175 13.96 2.30 2.55
N LEU A 176 13.35 3.21 1.78
CA LEU A 176 12.02 2.97 1.20
C LEU A 176 12.08 2.05 -0.05
N TRP A 177 13.08 2.24 -0.91
CA TRP A 177 13.16 1.54 -2.20
C TRP A 177 13.82 0.15 -2.15
N LYS A 178 14.68 -0.17 -1.16
CA LYS A 178 15.15 -1.57 -1.00
C LYS A 178 14.02 -2.53 -0.60
N PHE A 179 12.91 -2.02 -0.08
CA PHE A 179 11.85 -2.85 0.51
C PHE A 179 10.77 -3.30 -0.48
N VAL A 180 10.59 -2.60 -1.61
CA VAL A 180 9.52 -2.88 -2.57
C VAL A 180 10.08 -2.99 -3.99
N GLN A 181 10.60 -4.17 -4.32
CA GLN A 181 10.91 -4.50 -5.72
C GLN A 181 9.73 -5.27 -6.33
N LEU A 182 9.13 -4.65 -7.35
CA LEU A 182 8.17 -5.19 -8.32
C LEU A 182 6.73 -5.42 -7.83
N GLY A 183 5.97 -4.33 -7.78
CA GLY A 183 4.54 -4.40 -8.05
C GLY A 183 4.35 -4.59 -9.56
N ARG A 184 3.83 -5.74 -10.02
CA ARG A 184 3.45 -5.93 -11.43
C ARG A 184 1.96 -5.67 -11.55
N VAL A 185 1.57 -4.73 -12.41
CA VAL A 185 0.17 -4.52 -12.80
C VAL A 185 -0.03 -5.20 -14.14
N VAL A 186 -0.99 -6.12 -14.21
CA VAL A 186 -1.39 -6.75 -15.47
C VAL A 186 -2.83 -6.34 -15.74
N VAL A 187 -3.04 -5.66 -16.86
CA VAL A 187 -4.39 -5.36 -17.37
C VAL A 187 -4.74 -6.43 -18.39
N ILE A 188 -5.76 -7.23 -18.10
CA ILE A 188 -6.26 -8.25 -19.02
C ILE A 188 -7.57 -7.72 -19.62
N PRO A 189 -7.62 -7.42 -20.93
CA PRO A 189 -8.88 -7.11 -21.60
C PRO A 189 -9.73 -8.39 -21.67
N ASP A 190 -10.96 -8.34 -21.15
CA ASP A 190 -11.85 -9.50 -21.11
C ASP A 190 -12.46 -9.75 -22.50
N TYR A 191 -11.76 -10.52 -23.32
CA TYR A 191 -12.28 -11.02 -24.61
C TYR A 191 -12.97 -12.36 -24.39
N SER A 192 -14.19 -12.35 -23.86
CA SER A 192 -15.05 -13.54 -23.94
C SER A 192 -16.48 -13.18 -24.33
N GLY A 193 -16.76 -13.29 -25.63
CA GLY A 193 -18.07 -13.71 -26.10
C GLY A 193 -18.18 -15.23 -25.94
N HIS A 194 -19.29 -15.67 -25.34
CA HIS A 194 -19.78 -17.06 -25.24
C HIS A 194 -19.06 -18.06 -24.32
N ASN A 195 -19.67 -18.22 -23.13
CA ASN A 195 -20.50 -19.36 -22.70
C ASN A 195 -20.00 -20.10 -21.44
N SER A 196 -20.86 -20.01 -20.40
CA SER A 196 -21.14 -21.02 -19.36
C SER A 196 -19.95 -21.81 -18.81
N ASP A 197 -19.39 -21.38 -17.68
CA ASP A 197 -19.66 -22.06 -16.41
C ASP A 197 -19.06 -21.32 -15.21
N SER A 198 -19.78 -21.44 -14.12
CA SER A 198 -19.74 -20.66 -12.90
C SER A 198 -18.48 -20.84 -12.03
N HIS A 199 -18.11 -19.76 -11.33
CA HIS A 199 -17.38 -19.74 -10.06
C HIS A 199 -15.96 -20.33 -10.02
N LEU A 200 -14.97 -19.68 -10.65
CA LEU A 200 -13.56 -19.88 -10.29
C LEU A 200 -12.77 -18.57 -10.35
N TRP A 201 -13.03 -17.69 -9.37
CA TRP A 201 -12.12 -16.59 -9.05
C TRP A 201 -10.88 -17.17 -8.33
N LYS A 202 -9.77 -17.34 -9.04
CA LYS A 202 -8.49 -17.74 -8.44
C LYS A 202 -7.65 -16.51 -8.16
N ILE A 203 -7.50 -16.22 -6.87
CA ILE A 203 -6.52 -15.30 -6.30
C ILE A 203 -5.17 -16.03 -6.29
N HIS A 204 -4.13 -15.41 -6.86
CA HIS A 204 -2.73 -15.87 -6.80
C HIS A 204 -1.83 -14.79 -6.20
#